data_AF-A0A368YW67-F1
#
_entry.id   AF-A0A368YW67-F1
#
_cell.length_a   1.000
_cell.length_b   1.000
_cell.length_c   1.000
_cell.angle_alpha   90.00
_cell.angle_beta   90.00
_cell.angle_gamma   90.00
#
_symmetry.space_group_name_H-M   'P 1'
#
loop_
_entity.id
_entity.type
_entity.pdbx_description
1 polymer ?
#
loop_
_entity_poly.entity_id
_entity_poly.type
_entity_poly.pdbx_seq_one_letter_code
_entity_poly.pdbx_strand_id
1 'polypeptide(L)'
;MKWVHVSENWPAFFEAIIEKWPEADEAELDEIDGDQRAFITYIAEVTGQDIDETKDEIREWLAGEIPSDIVMDPIHDNHSIALSSKYVGEGEDEYDDDARFGDDGEDGDRE
;
A
#
# COMPACT_ATOMS: atom_id res chain seq x y z
N MET A 1 4.07 2.31 0.75
CA MET A 1 2.69 2.51 1.25
C MET A 1 2.24 3.96 1.04
N LYS A 2 0.94 4.26 0.87
CA LYS A 2 0.44 5.66 0.92
C LYS A 2 -0.09 5.96 2.33
N TRP A 3 0.15 7.17 2.85
CA TRP A 3 -0.30 7.61 4.18
C TRP A 3 -1.81 7.41 4.41
N VAL A 4 -2.61 7.59 3.36
CA VAL A 4 -4.07 7.40 3.42
C VAL A 4 -4.47 6.05 4.02
N HIS A 5 -3.76 4.98 3.69
CA HIS A 5 -4.07 3.64 4.22
C HIS A 5 -3.72 3.51 5.71
N VAL A 6 -2.66 4.20 6.14
CA VAL A 6 -2.23 4.24 7.54
C VAL A 6 -3.23 5.03 8.36
N SER A 7 -3.73 6.15 7.85
CA SER A 7 -4.81 6.92 8.50
C SER A 7 -6.12 6.14 8.55
N GLU A 8 -6.51 5.43 7.49
CA GLU A 8 -7.74 4.63 7.46
C GLU A 8 -7.71 3.43 8.42
N ASN A 9 -6.53 2.89 8.72
CA ASN A 9 -6.34 1.75 9.61
C ASN A 9 -5.45 2.10 10.81
N TRP A 10 -5.51 3.35 11.27
CA TRP A 10 -4.59 3.91 12.25
C TRP A 10 -4.37 3.05 13.51
N PRO A 11 -5.43 2.50 14.16
CA PRO A 11 -5.27 1.63 15.33
C PRO A 11 -4.50 0.35 15.05
N ALA A 12 -4.56 -0.18 13.82
CA ALA A 12 -3.83 -1.39 13.44
C ALA A 12 -2.31 -1.18 13.37
N PHE A 13 -1.86 0.08 13.29
CA PHE A 13 -0.45 0.44 13.26
C PHE A 13 0.12 0.75 14.65
N PHE A 14 -0.68 0.78 15.72
CA PHE A 14 -0.20 1.17 17.06
C PHE A 14 0.94 0.28 17.54
N GLU A 15 0.78 -1.04 17.47
CA GLU A 15 1.83 -1.98 17.89
C GLU A 15 3.12 -1.79 17.08
N ALA A 16 3.02 -1.61 15.77
CA ALA A 16 4.19 -1.38 14.90
C ALA A 16 4.85 -0.01 15.13
N ILE A 17 4.05 1.01 15.43
CA ILE A 17 4.56 2.35 15.77
C ILE A 17 5.31 2.28 17.11
N ILE A 18 4.73 1.65 18.14
CA ILE A 18 5.37 1.51 19.46
C ILE A 18 6.63 0.63 19.37
N GLU A 19 6.63 -0.41 18.53
CA GLU A 19 7.82 -1.22 18.31
C GLU A 19 8.98 -0.43 17.69
N LYS A 20 8.67 0.45 16.71
CA LYS A 20 9.67 1.31 16.05
C LYS A 20 10.08 2.51 16.91
N TRP A 21 9.13 3.10 17.63
CA TRP A 21 9.32 4.25 18.52
C TRP A 21 8.78 3.90 19.91
N PRO A 22 9.58 3.25 20.78
CA PRO A 22 9.14 2.83 22.11
C PRO A 22 8.87 4.01 23.07
N GLU A 23 9.22 5.23 22.66
CA GLU A 23 8.92 6.49 23.36
C GLU A 23 7.50 6.99 23.06
N ALA A 24 6.84 6.45 22.02
CA ALA A 24 5.46 6.75 21.69
C ALA A 24 4.49 6.02 22.64
N ASP A 25 3.35 6.65 22.88
CA ASP A 25 2.32 6.22 23.80
C ASP A 25 1.00 6.03 23.05
N GLU A 26 0.32 4.91 23.28
CA GLU A 26 -0.90 4.53 22.55
C GLU A 26 -2.01 5.57 22.71
N ALA A 27 -2.12 6.19 23.89
CA ALA A 27 -3.13 7.21 24.15
C ALA A 27 -2.94 8.46 23.27
N GLU A 28 -1.70 8.91 23.10
CA GLU A 28 -1.40 10.04 22.20
C GLU A 28 -1.61 9.66 20.74
N LEU A 29 -1.26 8.43 20.36
CA LEU A 29 -1.55 7.92 19.01
C LEU A 29 -3.06 7.94 18.73
N ASP A 30 -3.90 7.52 19.67
CA ASP A 30 -5.36 7.59 19.55
C ASP A 30 -5.85 9.04 19.32
N GLU A 31 -5.31 10.02 20.06
CA GLU A 31 -5.66 11.43 19.91
C GLU A 31 -5.25 12.03 18.55
N ILE A 32 -4.19 11.50 17.93
CA ILE A 32 -3.69 11.94 16.63
C ILE A 32 -4.62 11.55 15.47
N ASP A 33 -5.41 10.49 15.62
CA ASP A 33 -6.40 10.02 14.63
C ASP A 33 -5.83 9.88 13.19
N GLY A 34 -4.57 9.48 13.07
CA GLY A 34 -3.89 9.33 11.78
C GLY A 34 -3.56 10.63 11.05
N ASP A 35 -3.60 11.79 11.71
CA ASP A 35 -3.10 13.04 11.15
C ASP A 35 -1.58 13.00 11.01
N GLN A 36 -1.11 13.08 9.76
CA GLN A 36 0.32 12.97 9.44
C GLN A 36 1.17 14.03 10.14
N ARG A 37 0.67 15.27 10.21
CA ARG A 37 1.46 16.39 10.74
C ARG A 37 1.52 16.31 12.26
N ALA A 38 0.41 15.97 12.91
CA ALA A 38 0.37 15.72 14.34
C ALA A 38 1.28 14.55 14.70
N PHE A 39 1.24 13.44 13.96
CA PHE A 39 2.14 12.30 14.18
C PHE A 39 3.61 12.66 14.05
N ILE A 40 4.01 13.36 12.99
CA ILE A 40 5.41 13.79 12.80
C ILE A 40 5.86 14.67 13.97
N THR A 41 5.01 15.61 14.39
CA THR A 41 5.34 16.54 15.47
C THR A 41 5.48 15.79 16.78
N TYR A 42 4.53 14.91 17.08
CA TYR A 42 4.52 14.07 18.26
C TYR A 42 5.79 13.21 18.36
N ILE A 43 6.12 12.47 17.29
CA ILE A 43 7.31 11.61 17.27
C ILE A 43 8.58 12.44 17.47
N ALA A 44 8.71 13.58 16.80
CA ALA A 44 9.85 14.48 17.00
C ALA A 44 9.95 15.00 18.45
N GLU A 45 8.82 15.26 19.10
CA GLU A 45 8.78 15.70 20.50
C GLU A 45 9.19 14.59 21.48
N VAL A 46 8.70 13.35 21.29
CA VAL A 46 9.02 12.25 22.20
C VAL A 46 10.44 11.70 22.01
N THR A 47 10.95 11.67 20.78
CA THR A 47 12.33 11.22 20.50
C THR A 47 13.35 12.36 20.65
N GLY A 48 12.90 13.61 20.71
CA GLY A 48 13.76 14.79 20.76
C GLY A 48 14.55 15.05 19.46
N GLN A 49 14.09 14.50 18.33
CA GLN A 49 14.70 14.66 17.01
C GLN A 49 14.17 15.91 16.28
N ASP A 50 14.87 16.33 15.22
CA ASP A 50 14.35 17.39 14.35
C ASP A 50 13.19 16.88 13.49
N ILE A 51 12.26 17.77 13.15
CA ILE A 51 11.09 17.45 12.31
C ILE A 51 11.52 16.93 10.93
N ASP A 52 12.61 17.43 10.35
CA ASP A 52 13.13 16.90 9.08
C ASP A 52 13.69 15.48 9.25
N GLU A 53 14.38 15.27 10.38
CA GLU A 53 14.79 14.01 11.01
C GLU A 53 13.70 12.93 10.91
N THR A 54 12.65 13.20 11.67
CA THR A 54 11.48 12.35 11.85
C THR A 54 10.72 12.09 10.55
N LYS A 55 10.67 13.08 9.66
CA LYS A 55 9.98 12.93 8.37
C LYS A 55 10.66 11.93 7.46
N ASP A 56 11.99 11.91 7.44
CA ASP A 56 12.73 10.93 6.65
C ASP A 56 12.53 9.52 7.23
N GLU A 57 12.66 9.37 8.54
CA GLU A 57 12.42 8.09 9.22
C GLU A 57 11.00 7.54 9.01
N ILE A 58 9.97 8.39 9.10
CA ILE A 58 8.59 7.96 8.82
C ILE A 58 8.43 7.54 7.37
N ARG A 59 9.08 8.23 6.42
CA ARG A 59 9.05 7.83 5.00
C ARG A 59 9.76 6.51 4.77
N GLU A 60 10.89 6.30 5.41
CA GLU A 60 11.63 5.03 5.37
C GLU A 60 10.82 3.90 5.99
N TRP A 61 10.14 4.14 7.12
CA TRP A 61 9.22 3.17 7.73
C TRP A 61 8.04 2.81 6.82
N LEU A 62 7.44 3.80 6.16
CA LEU A 62 6.36 3.60 5.17
C LEU A 62 6.82 2.94 3.86
N ALA A 63 8.11 3.03 3.55
CA ALA A 63 8.74 2.45 2.37
C ALA A 63 9.38 1.07 2.65
N GLY A 64 9.70 0.77 3.91
CA GLY A 64 10.30 -0.47 4.37
C GLY A 64 9.31 -1.61 4.55
N GLU A 65 9.80 -2.69 5.17
CA GLU A 65 9.02 -3.88 5.54
C GLU A 65 8.06 -3.53 6.68
N ILE A 66 6.83 -3.12 6.34
CA ILE A 66 5.73 -3.24 7.30
C ILE A 66 5.55 -4.74 7.57
N PRO A 67 5.49 -5.19 8.84
CA PRO A 67 5.25 -6.59 9.15
C PRO A 67 4.02 -7.06 8.36
N SER A 68 4.18 -8.15 7.60
CA SER A 68 3.13 -8.69 6.72
C SER A 68 1.84 -9.05 7.47
N ASP A 69 1.89 -9.11 8.80
CA ASP A 69 0.77 -9.32 9.73
C ASP A 69 -0.27 -8.18 9.68
N ILE A 70 0.13 -6.92 9.46
CA ILE A 70 -0.79 -5.77 9.36
C ILE A 70 -1.40 -5.66 7.95
N VAL A 71 -0.72 -6.22 6.94
CA VAL A 71 -1.12 -6.14 5.52
C VAL A 71 -2.06 -7.28 5.12
N MET A 72 -2.28 -8.29 5.97
CA MET A 72 -3.10 -9.47 5.65
C MET A 72 -3.97 -10.00 6.81
N ASP A 73 -4.79 -9.15 7.45
CA ASP A 73 -5.82 -9.65 8.36
C ASP A 73 -7.21 -9.77 7.66
N PRO A 74 -7.72 -10.99 7.40
CA PRO A 74 -8.99 -11.20 6.70
C PRO A 74 -10.24 -10.76 7.46
N ILE A 75 -10.12 -10.26 8.71
CA ILE A 75 -11.24 -9.69 9.47
C ILE A 75 -11.43 -8.19 9.13
N HIS A 76 -10.41 -7.53 8.57
CA HIS A 76 -10.45 -6.11 8.17
C HIS A 76 -10.66 -5.90 6.66
N ASP A 77 -11.12 -6.94 5.95
CA ASP A 77 -11.26 -6.99 4.49
C ASP A 77 -12.73 -6.85 4.03
N ASN A 78 -13.42 -5.76 4.37
CA ASN A 78 -14.75 -5.49 3.79
C ASN A 78 -14.93 -4.10 3.17
N HIS A 79 -13.85 -3.37 2.91
CA HIS A 79 -13.88 -2.16 2.07
C HIS A 79 -12.76 -2.09 1.03
N SER A 80 -11.96 -3.15 0.87
CA SER A 80 -10.92 -3.25 -0.16
C SER A 80 -11.35 -4.04 -1.42
N ILE A 81 -12.65 -4.24 -1.62
CA ILE A 81 -13.25 -4.64 -2.91
C ILE A 81 -13.94 -3.42 -3.52
N ALA A 82 -13.25 -2.30 -3.65
CA ALA A 82 -13.75 -1.16 -4.44
C ALA A 82 -12.65 -0.44 -5.22
N LEU A 83 -11.38 -0.61 -4.84
CA LEU A 83 -10.25 0.08 -5.49
C LEU A 83 -9.30 -0.86 -6.24
N SER A 84 -9.40 -2.18 -6.04
CA SER A 84 -8.69 -3.21 -6.83
C SER A 84 -9.25 -3.42 -8.24
N SER A 85 -10.02 -2.47 -8.78
CA SER A 85 -10.49 -2.48 -10.18
C SER A 85 -9.95 -1.34 -11.03
N LYS A 86 -8.95 -0.57 -10.57
CA LYS A 86 -8.41 0.55 -11.37
C LYS A 86 -6.90 0.60 -11.54
N TYR A 87 -6.25 -0.56 -11.52
CA TYR A 87 -4.96 -0.69 -12.19
C TYR A 87 -4.81 -2.06 -12.85
N VAL A 88 -5.77 -2.39 -13.72
CA VAL A 88 -5.44 -3.18 -14.91
C VAL A 88 -4.77 -2.18 -15.85
N GLY A 89 -3.53 -2.46 -16.28
CA GLY A 89 -2.92 -1.71 -17.35
C GLY A 89 -3.83 -1.80 -18.58
N GLU A 90 -4.13 -0.66 -19.17
CA GLU A 90 -4.88 -0.57 -20.42
C GLU A 90 -4.05 -1.27 -21.52
N GLY A 91 -4.40 -2.53 -21.87
CA GLY A 91 -3.90 -3.15 -23.09
C GLY A 91 -3.53 -4.64 -23.13
N GLU A 92 -4.01 -5.53 -22.25
CA GLU A 92 -3.99 -6.98 -22.56
C GLU A 92 -5.40 -7.48 -22.81
N ASP A 93 -5.75 -7.55 -24.09
CA ASP A 93 -6.94 -8.23 -24.58
C ASP A 93 -6.59 -9.74 -24.64
N GLU A 94 -7.05 -10.50 -23.66
CA GLU A 94 -6.78 -11.95 -23.51
C GLU A 94 -7.56 -12.82 -24.52
N TYR A 95 -7.97 -12.29 -25.68
CA TYR A 95 -8.87 -12.99 -26.62
C TYR A 95 -8.54 -12.96 -28.12
N ASP A 96 -7.31 -12.65 -28.54
CA ASP A 96 -6.97 -12.70 -29.98
C ASP A 96 -5.54 -13.19 -30.27
N ASP A 97 -5.25 -14.49 -30.05
CA ASP A 97 -4.19 -15.21 -30.80
C ASP A 97 -4.50 -16.73 -30.87
N ASP A 98 -5.68 -17.08 -31.40
CA ASP A 98 -5.94 -18.45 -31.91
C ASP A 98 -5.82 -18.52 -33.45
N ALA A 99 -5.38 -17.44 -34.10
CA ALA A 99 -5.36 -17.30 -35.56
C ALA A 99 -3.99 -17.55 -36.22
N ARG A 100 -3.05 -18.25 -35.54
CA ARG A 100 -1.74 -18.60 -36.13
C ARG A 100 -1.61 -20.02 -36.69
N PHE A 101 -2.69 -20.80 -36.67
CA PHE A 101 -2.76 -22.06 -37.44
C PHE A 101 -3.91 -22.00 -38.44
N GLY A 102 -3.58 -21.57 -39.66
CA GLY A 102 -4.49 -21.67 -40.81
C GLY A 102 -4.35 -20.53 -41.81
N ASP A 103 -3.16 -20.32 -42.40
CA ASP A 103 -3.10 -19.75 -43.75
C ASP A 103 -3.11 -20.92 -44.73
N ASP A 104 -4.33 -21.34 -45.06
CA ASP A 104 -4.65 -22.07 -46.27
C ASP A 104 -4.84 -21.03 -47.37
N GLY A 105 -4.04 -21.12 -48.44
CA GLY A 105 -4.27 -20.32 -49.62
C GLY A 105 -3.12 -20.30 -50.61
N GLU A 106 -3.00 -21.33 -51.45
CA GLU A 106 -3.00 -21.07 -52.90
C GLU A 106 -3.23 -22.39 -53.67
N ASP A 107 -4.51 -22.61 -53.99
CA ASP A 107 -4.95 -23.38 -55.15
C ASP A 107 -4.29 -22.82 -56.42
N GLY A 108 -3.57 -23.69 -57.13
CA GLY A 108 -2.86 -23.36 -58.36
C GLY A 108 -2.88 -24.52 -59.35
N ASP A 109 -4.04 -24.71 -59.98
CA ASP A 109 -4.25 -25.17 -61.36
C ASP A 109 -4.23 -26.69 -61.68
N ARG A 110 -5.40 -27.13 -62.15
CA ARG A 110 -5.66 -28.38 -62.85
C ARG A 110 -6.10 -28.03 -64.28
N GLU A 111 -5.30 -28.46 -65.26
CA GLU A 111 -5.77 -28.96 -66.56
C GLU A 111 -5.06 -30.26 -66.92
#